data_AF-A0AAF0V6S5-F1
#
_entry.id   AF-A0AAF0V6S5-F1
#
_cell.length_a   1.000
_cell.length_b   1.000
_cell.length_c   1.000
_cell.angle_alpha   90.00
_cell.angle_beta   90.00
_cell.angle_gamma   90.00
#
_symmetry.space_group_name_H-M   'P 1'
#
loop_
_entity.id
_entity.type
_entity.pdbx_description
1 polymer ?
#
loop_
_entity_poly.entity_id
_entity_poly.type
_entity_poly.pdbx_seq_one_letter_code
_entity_poly.pdbx_strand_id
1 'polypeptide(L)'
;MFNFPFPIVQGLVVPVLRDVDRMNFAEIEKTINELAKKATNGTISIDEMAGGSFTISNGGVYGSLLSTPIINPPQSAILGMHSIVNRPMVVGGDIVSRPMMYIALTYDHRLIDGREAVYFLRRIKDVVEDPRRLLLDV
;
A
#
# COMPACT_ATOMS: atom_id res chain seq x y z
N MET A 1 4.81 -1.86 11.22
CA MET A 1 3.38 -1.53 11.43
C MET A 1 2.88 -0.77 10.21
N PHE A 2 1.83 -1.25 9.54
CA PHE A 2 1.31 -0.62 8.32
C PHE A 2 -0.04 0.06 8.59
N ASN A 3 -0.21 1.27 8.05
CA ASN A 3 -1.45 2.02 8.10
C ASN A 3 -2.23 1.83 6.80
N PHE A 4 -3.51 1.52 6.89
CA PHE A 4 -4.40 1.40 5.72
C PHE A 4 -5.57 2.37 5.85
N PRO A 5 -5.66 3.40 4.99
CA PRO A 5 -6.81 4.30 4.97
C PRO A 5 -8.07 3.59 4.51
N PHE A 6 -9.12 3.64 5.33
CA PHE A 6 -10.45 3.15 4.99
C PHE A 6 -11.43 4.32 4.89
N PRO A 7 -12.12 4.48 3.75
CA PRO A 7 -13.14 5.50 3.61
C PRO A 7 -14.41 5.12 4.39
N ILE A 8 -14.98 6.11 5.07
CA ILE A 8 -16.23 6.00 5.83
C ILE A 8 -17.14 7.19 5.51
N VAL A 9 -18.42 7.11 5.86
CA VAL A 9 -19.42 8.16 5.58
C VAL A 9 -19.02 9.53 6.16
N GLN A 10 -18.26 9.54 7.26
CA GLN A 10 -17.83 10.74 7.98
C GLN A 10 -16.39 11.21 7.65
N GLY A 11 -15.66 10.54 6.74
CA GLY A 11 -14.28 10.89 6.41
C GLY A 11 -13.39 9.69 6.07
N LEU A 12 -12.13 9.75 6.50
CA LEU A 12 -11.11 8.73 6.25
C LEU A 12 -10.46 8.35 7.59
N VAL A 13 -10.48 7.07 7.94
CA VAL A 13 -9.78 6.56 9.13
C VAL A 13 -8.58 5.73 8.71
N VAL A 14 -7.51 5.75 9.49
CA VAL A 14 -6.24 5.11 9.13
C VAL A 14 -5.75 4.20 10.26
N PRO A 15 -6.39 3.03 10.48
CA PRO A 15 -5.95 2.08 11.48
C PRO A 15 -4.58 1.46 11.16
N VAL A 16 -3.94 0.97 12.22
CA VAL A 16 -2.61 0.40 12.25
C VAL A 16 -2.70 -1.11 12.34
N LEU A 17 -2.15 -1.80 11.34
CA LEU A 17 -1.84 -3.22 11.39
C LEU A 17 -0.47 -3.42 12.07
N ARG A 18 -0.47 -4.06 13.24
CA ARG A 18 0.73 -4.27 14.07
C ARG A 18 1.39 -5.62 13.77
N ASP A 19 2.72 -5.69 13.98
CA ASP A 19 3.52 -6.92 13.92
C ASP A 19 3.33 -7.78 12.64
N VAL A 20 3.15 -7.09 11.52
CA VAL A 20 2.94 -7.65 10.17
C VAL A 20 4.05 -8.57 9.69
N ASP A 21 5.26 -8.42 10.21
CA ASP A 21 6.42 -9.28 9.95
C ASP A 21 6.26 -10.70 10.51
N ARG A 22 5.37 -10.87 11.49
CA ARG A 22 5.09 -12.16 12.15
C ARG A 22 3.81 -12.82 11.64
N MET A 23 3.06 -12.13 10.78
CA MET A 23 1.78 -12.59 10.26
C MET A 23 1.97 -13.29 8.92
N ASN A 24 1.20 -14.34 8.70
CA ASN A 24 1.01 -14.91 7.36
C ASN A 24 -0.04 -14.10 6.56
N PHE A 25 -0.17 -14.38 5.26
CA PHE A 25 -1.10 -13.65 4.39
C PHE A 25 -2.57 -13.73 4.85
N ALA A 26 -3.00 -14.88 5.36
CA ALA A 26 -4.38 -15.08 5.80
C ALA A 26 -4.67 -14.29 7.08
N GLU A 27 -3.70 -14.19 7.99
CA GLU A 27 -3.79 -13.36 9.20
C GLU A 27 -3.86 -11.87 8.84
N ILE A 28 -3.01 -11.42 7.91
CA ILE A 28 -3.04 -10.04 7.41
C ILE A 28 -4.42 -9.70 6.84
N GLU A 29 -4.95 -10.54 5.94
CA GLU A 29 -6.27 -10.33 5.32
C GLU A 29 -7.39 -10.32 6.38
N LYS A 30 -7.36 -11.26 7.32
CA LYS A 30 -8.34 -11.33 8.40
C LYS A 30 -8.33 -10.06 9.25
N THR A 31 -7.16 -9.59 9.68
CA THR A 31 -7.06 -8.40 10.52
C THR A 31 -7.43 -7.13 9.76
N ILE A 32 -7.08 -7.02 8.47
CA ILE A 32 -7.55 -5.92 7.60
C ILE A 32 -9.08 -5.89 7.55
N ASN A 33 -9.72 -7.05 7.35
CA ASN A 33 -11.18 -7.15 7.32
C ASN A 33 -11.83 -6.79 8.66
N GLU A 34 -11.22 -7.17 9.79
CA GLU A 34 -11.69 -6.79 11.13
C GLU A 34 -11.60 -5.28 11.35
N LEU A 35 -10.47 -4.67 11.00
CA LEU A 35 -10.27 -3.22 11.10
C LEU A 35 -11.22 -2.44 10.18
N ALA A 36 -11.44 -2.93 8.95
CA ALA A 36 -12.39 -2.33 8.02
C ALA A 36 -13.82 -2.37 8.57
N LYS A 37 -14.25 -3.50 9.16
CA LYS A 37 -15.58 -3.60 9.82
C LYS A 37 -15.71 -2.62 10.99
N LYS A 38 -14.68 -2.51 11.84
CA LYS A 38 -14.67 -1.53 12.95
C LYS A 38 -14.72 -0.10 12.44
N ALA A 39 -13.98 0.22 11.39
CA ALA A 39 -14.00 1.51 10.73
C ALA A 39 -15.42 1.87 10.25
N THR A 40 -16.07 0.97 9.49
CA THR A 40 -17.44 1.18 8.99
C THR A 40 -18.46 1.31 10.12
N ASN A 41 -18.30 0.54 11.21
CA ASN A 41 -19.20 0.58 12.36
C ASN A 41 -18.92 1.76 13.32
N GLY A 42 -17.85 2.53 13.10
CA GLY A 42 -17.43 3.62 13.99
C GLY A 42 -16.93 3.14 15.36
N THR A 43 -16.55 1.87 15.50
CA THR A 43 -16.10 1.26 16.76
C THR A 43 -14.58 1.12 16.85
N ILE A 44 -13.84 1.83 15.99
CA ILE A 44 -12.38 1.82 16.00
C ILE A 44 -11.87 2.55 17.24
N SER A 45 -10.94 1.92 17.97
CA SER A 45 -10.33 2.54 19.14
C SER A 45 -9.22 3.52 18.75
N ILE A 46 -8.91 4.46 19.64
CA ILE A 46 -7.78 5.39 19.46
C ILE A 46 -6.45 4.62 19.38
N ASP A 47 -6.30 3.57 20.17
CA ASP A 47 -5.10 2.73 20.17
C ASP A 47 -4.90 1.99 18.83
N GLU A 48 -5.98 1.67 18.12
CA GLU A 48 -5.92 1.09 16.78
C GLU A 48 -5.53 2.11 15.71
N MET A 49 -5.66 3.41 15.98
CA MET A 49 -5.23 4.48 15.08
C MET A 49 -3.85 5.05 15.42
N ALA A 50 -3.36 4.82 16.64
CA ALA A 50 -2.14 5.43 17.14
C ALA A 50 -0.87 4.71 16.65
N GLY A 51 0.05 5.49 16.08
CA GLY A 51 1.39 5.04 15.68
C GLY A 51 1.46 4.63 14.21
N GLY A 52 2.20 3.56 13.93
CA GLY A 52 2.47 3.10 12.56
C GLY A 52 3.79 3.60 12.01
N SER A 53 4.47 2.75 11.24
CA SER A 53 5.79 3.05 10.67
C SER A 53 5.72 3.42 9.18
N PHE A 54 4.66 3.01 8.49
CA PHE A 54 4.49 3.21 7.06
C PHE A 54 3.00 3.15 6.68
N THR A 55 2.56 3.94 5.71
CA THR A 55 1.17 3.95 5.25
C THR A 55 1.06 3.38 3.84
N ILE A 56 0.04 2.55 3.60
CA ILE A 56 -0.37 2.06 2.28
C ILE A 56 -1.78 2.57 2.01
N SER A 57 -1.93 3.44 1.02
CA SER A 57 -3.21 4.00 0.59
C SER A 57 -3.65 3.41 -0.74
N ASN A 58 -4.91 3.01 -0.88
CA ASN A 58 -5.46 2.51 -2.13
C ASN A 58 -6.50 3.48 -2.71
N GLY A 59 -6.04 4.43 -3.52
CA GLY A 59 -6.91 5.34 -4.28
C GLY A 59 -7.53 4.69 -5.52
N GLY A 60 -7.08 3.49 -5.89
CA GLY A 60 -7.58 2.73 -7.03
C GLY A 60 -9.06 2.34 -6.92
N VAL A 61 -9.58 2.24 -5.69
CA VAL A 61 -11.01 2.01 -5.42
C VAL A 61 -11.89 3.11 -6.05
N TYR A 62 -11.36 4.32 -6.22
CA TYR A 62 -12.04 5.46 -6.83
C TYR A 62 -11.70 5.66 -8.31
N GLY A 63 -10.98 4.71 -8.92
CA GLY A 63 -10.54 4.83 -10.31
C GLY A 63 -9.34 5.75 -10.54
N SER A 64 -8.68 6.24 -9.47
CA SER A 64 -7.50 7.11 -9.60
C SER A 64 -6.39 6.40 -10.37
N LEU A 65 -5.90 7.03 -11.45
CA LEU A 65 -4.82 6.46 -12.28
C LEU A 65 -3.43 6.67 -11.67
N LEU A 66 -3.18 7.86 -11.13
CA LEU A 66 -1.94 8.25 -10.49
C LEU A 66 -2.22 9.47 -9.60
N SER A 67 -1.65 9.50 -8.41
CA SER A 67 -1.76 10.59 -7.46
C SER A 67 -0.49 10.68 -6.61
N THR A 68 -0.29 11.82 -5.97
CA THR A 68 0.82 12.05 -5.04
C THR A 68 0.28 11.92 -3.61
N PRO A 69 0.40 10.74 -2.97
CA PRO A 69 -0.11 10.56 -1.61
C PRO A 69 0.63 11.47 -0.63
N ILE A 70 -0.08 11.94 0.40
CA ILE A 70 0.50 12.82 1.42
C ILE A 70 0.96 11.95 2.60
N ILE A 71 2.20 12.17 3.04
CA ILE A 71 2.77 11.47 4.21
C ILE A 71 1.91 11.76 5.43
N ASN A 72 1.61 10.73 6.23
CA ASN A 72 0.92 10.85 7.51
C ASN A 72 1.95 11.01 8.64
N PRO A 73 2.21 12.23 9.16
CA PRO A 73 3.22 12.42 10.20
C PRO A 73 2.87 11.62 11.47
N PRO A 74 3.84 11.05 12.19
CA PRO A 74 5.29 11.24 12.11
C PRO A 74 6.02 10.28 11.15
N GLN A 75 5.32 9.62 10.23
CA GLN A 75 5.93 8.62 9.34
C GLN A 75 6.84 9.27 8.28
N SER A 76 7.72 8.46 7.69
CA SER A 76 8.72 8.94 6.72
C SER A 76 8.32 8.69 5.27
N ALA A 77 7.34 7.82 5.00
CA ALA A 77 6.90 7.50 3.65
C ALA A 77 5.47 6.93 3.60
N ILE A 78 4.84 7.03 2.42
CA ILE A 78 3.53 6.48 2.09
C ILE A 78 3.55 5.88 0.68
N LEU A 79 3.00 4.67 0.53
CA LEU A 79 2.76 4.00 -0.74
C LEU A 79 1.32 4.22 -1.19
N GLY A 80 1.13 4.77 -2.40
CA GLY A 80 -0.16 4.91 -3.07
C GLY A 80 -0.34 3.83 -4.14
N MET A 81 -1.37 3.00 -3.97
CA MET A 81 -1.90 2.09 -4.99
C MET A 81 -3.02 2.78 -5.78
N HIS A 82 -3.07 2.47 -7.07
CA HIS A 82 -3.98 3.10 -8.03
C HIS A 82 -4.83 2.06 -8.76
N SER A 83 -5.68 2.50 -9.68
CA SER A 83 -6.57 1.61 -10.41
C SER A 83 -5.78 0.66 -11.32
N ILE A 84 -6.25 -0.58 -11.39
CA ILE A 84 -5.74 -1.57 -12.33
C ILE A 84 -6.47 -1.36 -13.65
N VAL A 85 -5.72 -1.01 -14.69
CA VAL A 85 -6.26 -0.74 -16.03
C VAL A 85 -5.53 -1.57 -17.07
N ASN A 86 -6.25 -2.15 -18.02
CA ASN A 86 -5.65 -2.87 -19.13
C ASN A 86 -4.91 -1.89 -20.04
N ARG A 87 -3.63 -2.13 -20.28
CA ARG A 87 -2.77 -1.30 -21.11
C ARG A 87 -1.97 -2.13 -22.10
N PRO A 88 -1.74 -1.64 -23.33
CA PRO A 88 -0.82 -2.28 -24.26
C PRO A 88 0.61 -2.14 -23.73
N MET A 89 1.28 -3.29 -23.54
CA MET A 89 2.65 -3.37 -23.06
C MET A 89 3.49 -4.19 -24.03
N VAL A 90 4.72 -3.77 -24.27
CA VAL A 90 5.67 -4.55 -25.06
C VAL A 90 6.31 -5.60 -24.17
N VAL A 91 6.08 -6.89 -24.47
CA VAL A 91 6.65 -8.02 -23.73
C VAL A 91 7.26 -8.99 -24.73
N GLY A 92 8.57 -9.20 -24.66
CA GLY A 92 9.27 -10.10 -25.59
C GLY A 92 9.27 -9.63 -27.06
N GLY A 93 8.97 -8.36 -27.32
CA GLY A 93 8.88 -7.79 -28.67
C GLY A 93 7.45 -7.65 -29.20
N ASP A 94 6.47 -8.29 -28.57
CA ASP A 94 5.06 -8.21 -28.95
C ASP A 94 4.26 -7.23 -28.10
N ILE A 95 3.26 -6.59 -28.70
CA ILE A 95 2.29 -5.75 -27.97
C ILE A 95 1.20 -6.65 -27.41
N VAL A 96 1.14 -6.76 -26.09
CA VAL A 96 0.15 -7.55 -25.37
C VAL A 96 -0.62 -6.67 -24.39
N SER A 97 -1.93 -6.92 -24.24
CA SER A 97 -2.72 -6.26 -23.20
C SER A 97 -2.36 -6.85 -21.83
N ARG A 98 -1.98 -6.00 -20.88
CA ARG A 98 -1.68 -6.39 -19.49
C ARG A 98 -2.47 -5.54 -18.50
N PRO A 99 -2.94 -6.12 -17.38
CA PRO A 99 -3.48 -5.35 -16.26
C PRO A 99 -2.31 -4.61 -15.59
N MET A 100 -2.30 -3.29 -15.68
CA MET A 100 -1.23 -2.44 -15.15
C MET A 100 -1.78 -1.53 -14.05
N MET A 101 -0.98 -1.33 -13.01
CA MET A 101 -1.25 -0.40 -11.92
C MET A 101 -0.05 0.52 -11.74
N TYR A 102 -0.28 1.82 -11.59
CA TYR A 102 0.76 2.72 -11.13
C TYR A 102 0.87 2.66 -9.61
N ILE A 103 2.10 2.68 -9.11
CA ILE A 103 2.40 2.82 -7.69
C ILE A 103 3.19 4.11 -7.48
N ALA A 104 2.82 4.87 -6.46
CA ALA A 104 3.50 6.10 -6.08
C ALA A 104 4.08 5.96 -4.69
N LEU A 105 5.33 6.37 -4.49
CA LEU A 105 5.96 6.46 -3.18
C LEU A 105 6.27 7.92 -2.89
N THR A 106 5.59 8.49 -1.91
CA THR A 106 5.98 9.79 -1.35
C THR A 106 6.82 9.52 -0.11
N TYR A 107 7.98 10.16 -0.02
CA TYR A 107 8.94 9.97 1.05
C TYR A 107 9.53 11.31 1.49
N ASP A 108 9.91 11.39 2.77
CA ASP A 108 10.59 12.55 3.34
C ASP A 108 12.08 12.51 2.93
N HIS A 109 12.44 13.37 1.99
CA HIS A 109 13.78 13.42 1.41
C HIS A 109 14.87 13.87 2.42
N ARG A 110 14.47 14.34 3.61
CA ARG A 110 15.38 14.63 4.72
C ARG A 110 15.88 13.36 5.42
N LEU A 111 15.13 12.26 5.28
CA LEU A 111 15.40 10.98 5.95
C LEU A 111 15.77 9.87 4.96
N ILE A 112 15.19 9.90 3.76
CA ILE A 112 15.34 8.84 2.75
C ILE A 112 16.00 9.42 1.51
N ASP A 113 17.07 8.77 1.03
CA ASP A 113 17.71 9.16 -0.23
C ASP A 113 16.90 8.65 -1.45
N GLY A 114 17.00 9.37 -2.56
CA GLY A 114 16.29 9.03 -3.79
C GLY A 114 16.65 7.64 -4.32
N ARG A 115 17.91 7.20 -4.10
CA ARG A 115 18.34 5.84 -4.43
C ARG A 115 17.56 4.78 -3.64
N GLU A 116 17.44 4.96 -2.33
CA GLU A 116 16.76 4.02 -1.45
C GLU A 116 15.27 3.93 -1.78
N ALA A 117 14.63 5.07 -2.01
CA ALA A 117 13.23 5.14 -2.42
C ALA A 117 12.98 4.38 -3.75
N VAL A 118 13.86 4.55 -4.74
CA VAL A 118 13.75 3.85 -6.03
C VAL A 118 13.93 2.35 -5.87
N TYR A 119 14.94 1.90 -5.10
CA TYR A 119 15.15 0.47 -4.85
C TYR A 119 13.99 -0.16 -4.07
N PHE A 120 13.46 0.55 -3.07
CA PHE A 120 12.30 0.10 -2.30
C PHE A 120 11.07 -0.10 -3.20
N LEU A 121 10.75 0.89 -4.04
CA LEU A 121 9.60 0.81 -4.95
C LEU A 121 9.78 -0.28 -6.01
N ARG A 122 11.02 -0.44 -6.52
CA ARG A 122 11.36 -1.53 -7.44
C ARG A 122 11.21 -2.89 -6.78
N ARG A 123 11.63 -3.05 -5.52
CA ARG A 123 11.49 -4.32 -4.80
C ARG A 123 10.02 -4.71 -4.65
N ILE A 124 9.15 -3.75 -4.31
CA ILE A 124 7.70 -3.98 -4.25
C ILE A 124 7.17 -4.42 -5.61
N LYS A 125 7.50 -3.68 -6.68
CA LYS A 125 7.11 -4.04 -8.04
C LYS A 125 7.51 -5.48 -8.38
N ASP A 126 8.77 -5.82 -8.19
CA ASP A 126 9.34 -7.13 -8.53
C ASP A 126 8.67 -8.28 -7.76
N VAL A 127 8.35 -8.07 -6.48
CA VAL A 127 7.64 -9.04 -5.64
C VAL A 127 6.18 -9.19 -6.04
N VAL A 128 5.51 -8.10 -6.41
CA VAL A 128 4.10 -8.16 -6.85
C VAL A 128 3.96 -8.78 -8.23
N GLU A 129 4.90 -8.53 -9.14
CA GLU A 129 4.92 -9.16 -10.47
C GLU A 129 5.28 -10.65 -10.41
N ASP A 130 6.10 -11.07 -9.43
CA ASP A 130 6.44 -12.47 -9.18
C ASP A 130 6.47 -12.81 -7.68
N PRO A 131 5.33 -13.19 -7.07
CA PRO A 131 5.23 -13.48 -5.64
C PRO A 131 6.13 -14.62 -5.15
N ARG A 132 6.59 -15.50 -6.05
CA ARG A 132 7.50 -16.60 -5.69
C ARG A 132 8.83 -16.09 -5.14
N ARG A 133 9.22 -14.86 -5.47
CA ARG A 133 10.41 -14.18 -4.94
C ARG A 133 10.38 -14.03 -3.42
N LEU A 134 9.18 -13.91 -2.82
CA LEU A 134 9.03 -13.89 -1.35
C LEU A 134 9.37 -15.23 -0.71
N LEU A 135 9.16 -16.35 -1.41
CA LEU A 135 9.47 -17.69 -0.90
C LEU A 135 10.97 -18.02 -1.02
N LEU A 136 11.65 -17.35 -1.95
CA LEU A 136 13.06 -17.60 -2.26
C LEU A 136 14.01 -16.65 -1.52
N ASP A 137 13.50 -15.65 -0.80
CA ASP A 137 14.28 -14.56 -0.19
C ASP A 137 15.23 -13.84 -1.18
N VAL A 138 14.84 -13.75 -2.45
CA VAL A 138 15.61 -13.09 -3.54
C VAL A 138 14.82 -11.95 -4.14
#